data_AF-A0A260QHD6-F1
#
_entry.id   AF-A0A260QHD6-F1
#
_cell.length_a   1.000
_cell.length_b   1.000
_cell.length_c   1.000
_cell.angle_alpha   90.00
_cell.angle_beta   90.00
_cell.angle_gamma   90.00
#
_symmetry.space_group_name_H-M   'P 1'
#
loop_
_entity.id
_entity.type
_entity.pdbx_description
1 polymer ?
#
loop_
_entity_poly.entity_id
_entity_poly.type
_entity_poly.pdbx_seq_one_letter_code
_entity_poly.pdbx_strand_id
1 'polypeptide(L)'
;MTDPNAGRPTEATSSDAPAPTPGAAQPGTSTPGGSEPGRVTEQSSAPKPGSGPKPGGGPKPGGGPKPGGPGAGSPRPGGSAGAKPHPASSHVATVVPTVAPASDPSKFGRVDDDGTAWVTTADGERQIGSWQAGDAAEGLAHFGRRYDDLATEVGLLEARLTSGTGDAKKTKAAASSLLESLPTAAVIGDLDLLARRLDAVVEHSDAAAAVAKHEKELERAEHTARKEALATEAEQIGSESTQWKQAGDRLREILDEWKTIRGVDRKVDDALWKRYSKARENFNRRRGAHFADLDRERGAAKVRKEELVERATALSSSTDWGPTAAAFRDLLVEWKASGRAPRDADDALWKNFKAAQDVFFAARNAAASERDAEFEANAEAKEALLAKTHIDPSKDLDAARSALRDLQDKWDAIGKVPREKMQELEGKLRAIEKSVHDAVESQWRRSDPEAVARAAQFRERVAQFEDQAAKATAAGKTKDAERALAQAQQWREWADAAESAVDEL
;
A
#
# COMPACT_ATOMS: atom_id res chain seq x y z
N MET A 1 -53.16 -26.80 -9.86
CA MET A 1 -53.58 -26.32 -8.53
C MET A 1 -52.80 -25.05 -8.29
N THR A 2 -53.50 -23.91 -8.24
CA THR A 2 -52.96 -22.55 -8.04
C THR A 2 -52.15 -21.96 -9.21
N ASP A 3 -52.35 -20.66 -9.43
CA ASP A 3 -51.92 -19.86 -10.59
C ASP A 3 -50.64 -19.03 -10.37
N PRO A 4 -50.00 -18.49 -11.44
CA PRO A 4 -48.93 -17.50 -11.33
C PRO A 4 -49.46 -16.10 -10.98
N ASN A 5 -48.63 -15.28 -10.32
CA ASN A 5 -49.00 -13.91 -9.96
C ASN A 5 -48.78 -12.89 -11.10
N ALA A 6 -49.60 -11.85 -11.14
CA ALA A 6 -49.72 -10.88 -12.23
C ALA A 6 -48.97 -9.55 -11.95
N GLY A 7 -49.24 -8.50 -12.75
CA GLY A 7 -48.75 -7.14 -12.50
C GLY A 7 -49.49 -6.07 -13.30
N ARG A 8 -49.16 -4.78 -13.00
CA ARG A 8 -49.70 -3.53 -13.59
C ARG A 8 -51.19 -3.20 -13.27
N PRO A 9 -51.67 -1.94 -13.45
CA PRO A 9 -51.03 -0.64 -13.11
C PRO A 9 -52.04 0.47 -12.62
N THR A 10 -51.55 1.72 -12.56
CA THR A 10 -52.26 3.03 -12.79
C THR A 10 -53.17 3.70 -11.75
N GLU A 11 -53.24 5.04 -11.93
CA GLU A 11 -54.17 6.08 -11.42
C GLU A 11 -53.84 6.85 -10.12
N ALA A 12 -54.33 8.08 -9.90
CA ALA A 12 -54.14 9.36 -10.63
C ALA A 12 -55.07 10.48 -10.08
N THR A 13 -54.51 11.66 -9.76
CA THR A 13 -55.14 13.02 -9.60
C THR A 13 -53.99 13.97 -9.18
N SER A 14 -53.75 15.18 -9.71
CA SER A 14 -54.60 16.37 -10.00
C SER A 14 -55.08 17.06 -8.71
N SER A 15 -54.92 18.37 -8.46
CA SER A 15 -54.31 19.48 -9.22
C SER A 15 -53.97 20.65 -8.22
N ASP A 16 -53.55 21.88 -8.51
CA ASP A 16 -53.35 22.68 -9.75
C ASP A 16 -52.34 23.85 -9.50
N ALA A 17 -52.24 24.82 -10.42
CA ALA A 17 -51.59 26.14 -10.27
C ALA A 17 -52.61 27.31 -10.48
N PRO A 18 -52.25 28.60 -10.23
CA PRO A 18 -51.73 29.41 -11.35
C PRO A 18 -50.79 30.59 -10.99
N ALA A 19 -50.28 31.27 -12.03
CA ALA A 19 -49.62 32.59 -12.01
C ALA A 19 -50.63 33.67 -12.57
N PRO A 20 -50.32 34.84 -13.22
CA PRO A 20 -49.03 35.45 -13.62
C PRO A 20 -48.89 37.01 -13.61
N THR A 21 -47.64 37.51 -13.80
CA THR A 21 -47.26 38.77 -14.55
C THR A 21 -47.71 40.17 -14.04
N PRO A 22 -47.28 41.32 -14.64
CA PRO A 22 -45.93 41.73 -15.08
C PRO A 22 -45.55 43.20 -14.65
N GLY A 23 -44.33 43.67 -14.99
CA GLY A 23 -43.96 45.10 -14.93
C GLY A 23 -42.54 45.39 -15.43
N ALA A 24 -42.28 46.56 -16.05
CA ALA A 24 -41.00 46.89 -16.69
C ALA A 24 -40.57 48.37 -16.54
N ALA A 25 -39.25 48.65 -16.57
CA ALA A 25 -38.69 49.99 -16.84
C ALA A 25 -37.18 49.96 -17.23
N GLN A 26 -36.83 50.81 -18.19
CA GLN A 26 -35.50 51.38 -18.52
C GLN A 26 -35.76 52.79 -19.12
N PRO A 27 -34.80 53.74 -19.30
CA PRO A 27 -33.41 53.54 -19.76
C PRO A 27 -32.33 54.44 -19.07
N GLY A 28 -31.09 54.45 -19.58
CA GLY A 28 -30.03 55.38 -19.12
C GLY A 28 -28.64 55.19 -19.76
N THR A 29 -28.37 55.88 -20.86
CA THR A 29 -27.13 55.84 -21.69
C THR A 29 -25.81 56.22 -21.00
N SER A 30 -24.68 55.58 -21.38
CA SER A 30 -23.36 56.22 -21.62
C SER A 30 -22.31 55.30 -22.26
N THR A 31 -21.42 55.87 -23.09
CA THR A 31 -20.32 55.25 -23.90
C THR A 31 -19.49 56.45 -24.41
N PRO A 32 -18.13 56.51 -24.37
CA PRO A 32 -17.26 55.63 -25.21
C PRO A 32 -15.81 55.33 -24.74
N GLY A 33 -15.17 54.40 -25.46
CA GLY A 33 -13.73 54.42 -25.81
C GLY A 33 -12.69 54.08 -24.71
N GLY A 34 -11.48 53.63 -25.03
CA GLY A 34 -10.91 53.30 -26.34
C GLY A 34 -9.37 53.46 -26.37
N SER A 35 -8.69 52.76 -27.29
CA SER A 35 -7.27 52.90 -27.66
C SER A 35 -6.19 52.21 -26.80
N GLU A 36 -5.66 51.12 -27.35
CA GLU A 36 -4.22 50.80 -27.42
C GLU A 36 -3.37 52.02 -27.87
N PRO A 37 -2.07 52.13 -27.55
CA PRO A 37 -1.04 51.36 -28.27
C PRO A 37 0.26 51.03 -27.48
N GLY A 38 1.21 50.30 -28.08
CA GLY A 38 2.54 50.12 -27.46
C GLY A 38 3.60 49.24 -28.13
N ARG A 39 3.53 48.91 -29.43
CA ARG A 39 4.56 48.08 -30.09
C ARG A 39 5.85 48.86 -30.34
N VAL A 40 6.96 48.45 -29.74
CA VAL A 40 8.32 48.89 -30.11
C VAL A 40 9.19 47.68 -30.46
N THR A 41 9.92 47.77 -31.57
CA THR A 41 10.88 46.77 -32.04
C THR A 41 12.29 47.32 -31.93
N GLU A 42 13.26 46.52 -31.46
CA GLU A 42 14.67 46.84 -31.64
C GLU A 42 15.51 45.56 -31.87
N GLN A 43 16.71 45.71 -32.40
CA GLN A 43 17.48 44.63 -33.04
C GLN A 43 18.82 44.34 -32.35
N SER A 44 19.24 43.07 -32.46
CA SER A 44 20.63 42.59 -32.61
C SER A 44 21.76 43.23 -31.77
N SER A 45 22.47 42.40 -30.99
CA SER A 45 23.82 41.91 -31.37
C SER A 45 24.45 41.02 -30.28
N ALA A 46 25.37 40.14 -30.68
CA ALA A 46 26.28 39.43 -29.75
C ALA A 46 27.58 40.23 -29.55
N PRO A 47 28.36 39.98 -28.48
CA PRO A 47 29.55 39.14 -28.70
C PRO A 47 30.01 38.25 -27.49
N LYS A 48 31.03 37.43 -27.78
CA LYS A 48 31.97 36.72 -26.89
C LYS A 48 33.37 36.78 -27.57
N PRO A 49 34.50 36.40 -26.95
CA PRO A 49 34.71 35.83 -25.60
C PRO A 49 35.74 36.61 -24.73
N GLY A 50 36.01 36.11 -23.51
CA GLY A 50 37.10 36.58 -22.63
C GLY A 50 37.57 35.50 -21.64
N SER A 51 38.85 35.50 -21.30
CA SER A 51 39.58 34.48 -20.53
C SER A 51 39.35 34.48 -19.00
N GLY A 52 39.66 33.36 -18.32
CA GLY A 52 39.57 33.18 -16.86
C GLY A 52 40.70 33.81 -16.03
N PRO A 53 40.80 33.53 -14.71
CA PRO A 53 41.49 32.30 -14.26
C PRO A 53 40.84 31.59 -13.02
N LYS A 54 41.62 30.79 -12.27
CA LYS A 54 41.17 29.75 -11.30
C LYS A 54 42.01 29.71 -10.00
N PRO A 55 41.36 29.49 -8.83
CA PRO A 55 41.83 28.62 -7.74
C PRO A 55 40.81 27.47 -7.46
N GLY A 56 41.00 26.41 -6.66
CA GLY A 56 42.10 25.98 -5.78
C GLY A 56 41.74 26.09 -4.29
N GLY A 57 41.59 25.02 -3.47
CA GLY A 57 41.47 23.58 -3.75
C GLY A 57 41.50 22.68 -2.48
N GLY A 58 40.82 21.52 -2.50
CA GLY A 58 40.89 20.45 -1.47
C GLY A 58 40.04 20.65 -0.20
N PRO A 59 39.91 19.64 0.71
CA PRO A 59 40.34 18.23 0.63
C PRO A 59 39.16 17.21 0.60
N LYS A 60 39.45 15.90 0.59
CA LYS A 60 38.46 14.80 0.62
C LYS A 60 39.01 13.57 1.37
N PRO A 61 38.23 12.86 2.22
CA PRO A 61 38.67 11.63 2.87
C PRO A 61 38.62 10.39 1.95
N GLY A 62 39.50 9.42 2.22
CA GLY A 62 39.45 8.05 1.65
C GLY A 62 38.64 7.08 2.54
N GLY A 63 38.59 5.79 2.25
CA GLY A 63 39.18 5.05 1.11
C GLY A 63 38.84 3.55 1.18
N GLY A 64 39.04 2.82 0.08
CA GLY A 64 38.80 1.37 -0.01
C GLY A 64 39.34 0.80 -1.33
N PRO A 65 40.11 -0.30 -1.34
CA PRO A 65 40.94 -0.67 -2.50
C PRO A 65 40.26 -1.60 -3.50
N LYS A 66 40.77 -1.58 -4.75
CA LYS A 66 40.43 -2.53 -5.82
C LYS A 66 41.66 -2.80 -6.71
N PRO A 67 42.20 -4.03 -6.76
CA PRO A 67 43.18 -4.42 -7.79
C PRO A 67 42.49 -4.65 -9.15
N GLY A 68 43.18 -4.62 -10.28
CA GLY A 68 44.63 -4.51 -10.51
C GLY A 68 45.09 -5.65 -11.42
N GLY A 69 45.08 -5.42 -12.74
CA GLY A 69 45.41 -6.44 -13.75
C GLY A 69 46.87 -6.36 -14.23
N PRO A 70 47.56 -7.49 -14.48
CA PRO A 70 48.92 -7.55 -15.00
C PRO A 70 48.99 -7.83 -16.52
N GLY A 71 50.19 -7.79 -17.11
CA GLY A 71 50.45 -8.25 -18.47
C GLY A 71 51.89 -8.71 -18.71
N ALA A 72 52.06 -9.55 -19.75
CA ALA A 72 53.30 -10.03 -20.39
C ALA A 72 54.31 -10.91 -19.59
N GLY A 73 54.84 -11.98 -20.24
CA GLY A 73 56.18 -12.52 -19.93
C GLY A 73 56.36 -14.02 -19.62
N SER A 74 56.18 -14.91 -20.62
CA SER A 74 56.84 -16.22 -20.93
C SER A 74 57.96 -16.84 -20.03
N PRO A 75 58.34 -18.15 -20.18
CA PRO A 75 57.56 -19.36 -20.58
C PRO A 75 57.97 -20.71 -19.90
N ARG A 76 57.13 -21.78 -20.06
CA ARG A 76 57.45 -23.25 -19.93
C ARG A 76 57.85 -23.80 -18.51
N PRO A 77 57.89 -25.14 -18.28
CA PRO A 77 57.12 -26.25 -18.90
C PRO A 77 56.56 -27.32 -17.90
N GLY A 78 55.43 -27.98 -18.27
CA GLY A 78 55.05 -29.33 -17.80
C GLY A 78 54.25 -29.44 -16.48
N GLY A 79 53.49 -30.53 -16.25
CA GLY A 79 52.86 -30.74 -14.92
C GLY A 79 51.64 -31.66 -14.71
N SER A 80 51.05 -32.33 -15.71
CA SER A 80 50.04 -33.41 -15.55
C SER A 80 48.67 -33.12 -14.87
N ALA A 81 47.71 -34.03 -15.15
CA ALA A 81 46.45 -34.34 -14.44
C ALA A 81 45.40 -33.24 -14.16
N GLY A 82 44.20 -33.42 -14.74
CA GLY A 82 43.00 -32.61 -14.45
C GLY A 82 41.94 -32.78 -15.53
N ALA A 83 41.13 -33.84 -15.45
CA ALA A 83 40.24 -34.24 -16.55
C ALA A 83 39.10 -33.23 -16.82
N LYS A 84 38.79 -33.03 -18.11
CA LYS A 84 37.53 -32.42 -18.58
C LYS A 84 36.70 -33.50 -19.26
N PRO A 85 35.36 -33.51 -19.12
CA PRO A 85 34.51 -34.31 -19.98
C PRO A 85 34.64 -33.78 -21.41
N HIS A 86 35.08 -34.63 -22.32
CA HIS A 86 34.95 -34.35 -23.75
C HIS A 86 33.46 -34.44 -24.13
N PRO A 87 32.97 -33.65 -25.09
CA PRO A 87 31.74 -34.03 -25.78
C PRO A 87 31.98 -35.43 -26.36
N ALA A 88 31.00 -36.32 -26.23
CA ALA A 88 31.08 -37.63 -26.86
C ALA A 88 31.21 -37.40 -28.38
N SER A 89 32.41 -37.67 -28.92
CA SER A 89 32.61 -37.66 -30.36
C SER A 89 31.82 -38.84 -30.90
N SER A 90 30.58 -38.59 -31.30
CA SER A 90 29.78 -39.52 -32.09
C SER A 90 30.68 -39.98 -33.23
N HIS A 91 31.08 -41.25 -33.20
CA HIS A 91 31.88 -41.83 -34.26
C HIS A 91 30.99 -41.80 -35.50
N VAL A 92 31.16 -40.75 -36.33
CA VAL A 92 30.61 -40.71 -37.67
C VAL A 92 31.12 -41.99 -38.30
N ALA A 93 30.21 -42.93 -38.56
CA ALA A 93 30.59 -44.22 -39.10
C ALA A 93 31.39 -43.94 -40.37
N THR A 94 32.68 -44.30 -40.37
CA THR A 94 33.49 -44.16 -41.57
C THR A 94 32.85 -45.06 -42.60
N VAL A 95 32.06 -44.47 -43.50
CA VAL A 95 31.46 -45.18 -44.62
C VAL A 95 32.63 -45.56 -45.51
N VAL A 96 33.21 -46.72 -45.22
CA VAL A 96 34.19 -47.36 -46.09
C VAL A 96 33.46 -47.51 -47.41
N PRO A 97 33.86 -46.80 -48.48
CA PRO A 97 33.18 -46.94 -49.75
C PRO A 97 33.31 -48.41 -50.13
N THR A 98 32.17 -49.08 -50.32
CA THR A 98 32.19 -50.44 -50.84
C THR A 98 32.71 -50.34 -52.26
N VAL A 99 34.00 -50.59 -52.42
CA VAL A 99 34.70 -50.50 -53.71
C VAL A 99 33.94 -51.40 -54.67
N ALA A 100 33.32 -50.78 -55.67
CA ALA A 100 32.61 -51.52 -56.69
C ALA A 100 33.58 -52.52 -57.32
N PRO A 101 33.15 -53.75 -57.64
CA PRO A 101 34.02 -54.67 -58.37
C PRO A 101 34.49 -53.97 -59.65
N ALA A 102 35.81 -53.93 -59.86
CA ALA A 102 36.42 -53.23 -60.99
C ALA A 102 35.75 -53.67 -62.30
N SER A 103 35.45 -52.71 -63.17
CA SER A 103 34.80 -53.04 -64.43
C SER A 103 35.69 -53.94 -65.28
N ASP A 104 35.08 -54.75 -66.14
CA ASP A 104 35.81 -55.47 -67.19
C ASP A 104 35.72 -54.64 -68.48
N PRO A 105 36.71 -53.79 -68.78
CA PRO A 105 36.64 -52.90 -69.93
C PRO A 105 36.57 -53.64 -71.27
N SER A 106 36.95 -54.93 -71.33
CA SER A 106 36.84 -55.73 -72.56
C SER A 106 35.40 -55.99 -73.00
N LYS A 107 34.42 -55.81 -72.09
CA LYS A 107 32.98 -55.89 -72.39
C LYS A 107 32.38 -54.60 -72.93
N PHE A 108 33.09 -53.47 -72.80
CA PHE A 108 32.57 -52.13 -73.03
C PHE A 108 33.42 -51.31 -74.01
N GLY A 109 34.37 -51.93 -74.70
CA GLY A 109 35.22 -51.24 -75.66
C GLY A 109 36.40 -52.09 -76.12
N ARG A 110 37.20 -51.53 -77.03
CA ARG A 110 38.44 -52.14 -77.53
C ARG A 110 39.50 -51.06 -77.80
N VAL A 111 40.75 -51.51 -77.90
CA VAL A 111 41.84 -50.74 -78.49
C VAL A 111 42.29 -51.53 -79.73
N ASP A 112 42.21 -50.90 -80.90
CA ASP A 112 42.64 -51.50 -82.17
C ASP A 112 44.19 -51.53 -82.25
N ASP A 113 44.76 -52.32 -83.15
CA ASP A 113 46.24 -52.49 -83.28
C ASP A 113 46.98 -51.18 -83.62
N ASP A 114 46.33 -50.24 -84.30
CA ASP A 114 46.82 -48.87 -84.55
C ASP A 114 46.85 -47.99 -83.27
N GLY A 115 46.41 -48.54 -82.14
CA GLY A 115 46.29 -47.86 -80.85
C GLY A 115 45.02 -47.05 -80.67
N THR A 116 44.08 -47.07 -81.62
CA THR A 116 42.81 -46.30 -81.50
C THR A 116 41.88 -46.95 -80.47
N ALA A 117 41.41 -46.16 -79.51
CA ALA A 117 40.54 -46.63 -78.43
C ALA A 117 39.07 -46.27 -78.68
N TRP A 118 38.19 -47.25 -78.52
CA TRP A 118 36.74 -47.16 -78.68
C TRP A 118 36.02 -47.61 -77.40
N VAL A 119 34.93 -46.92 -77.05
CA VAL A 119 33.96 -47.37 -76.04
C VAL A 119 32.65 -47.75 -76.74
N THR A 120 31.99 -48.80 -76.25
CA THR A 120 30.68 -49.28 -76.74
C THR A 120 29.62 -48.88 -75.72
N THR A 121 28.61 -48.15 -76.18
CA THR A 121 27.46 -47.66 -75.37
C THR A 121 26.15 -48.07 -76.02
N ALA A 122 25.01 -47.83 -75.38
CA ALA A 122 23.69 -48.06 -75.98
C ALA A 122 23.48 -47.38 -77.35
N ASP A 123 24.14 -46.23 -77.59
CA ASP A 123 24.08 -45.48 -78.85
C ASP A 123 25.08 -45.98 -79.93
N GLY A 124 25.95 -46.93 -79.60
CA GLY A 124 26.96 -47.52 -80.51
C GLY A 124 28.41 -47.36 -80.06
N GLU A 125 29.35 -47.51 -81.00
CA GLU A 125 30.79 -47.37 -80.76
C GLU A 125 31.26 -45.92 -80.93
N ARG A 126 31.98 -45.39 -79.94
CA ARG A 126 32.51 -44.02 -79.88
C ARG A 126 34.03 -44.06 -79.74
N GLN A 127 34.75 -43.39 -80.65
CA GLN A 127 36.18 -43.17 -80.51
C GLN A 127 36.44 -42.24 -79.31
N ILE A 128 37.32 -42.64 -78.40
CA ILE A 128 37.64 -41.89 -77.16
C ILE A 128 39.07 -41.36 -77.09
N GLY A 129 39.96 -41.82 -77.97
CA GLY A 129 41.35 -41.37 -78.04
C GLY A 129 42.28 -42.39 -78.69
N SER A 130 43.58 -42.23 -78.46
CA SER A 130 44.62 -43.11 -78.96
C SER A 130 45.63 -43.45 -77.85
N TRP A 131 45.91 -44.74 -77.67
CA TRP A 131 47.00 -45.26 -76.85
C TRP A 131 48.24 -45.48 -77.72
N GLN A 132 49.42 -45.08 -77.24
CA GLN A 132 50.70 -45.18 -77.97
C GLN A 132 51.86 -45.52 -77.02
N ALA A 133 51.56 -46.07 -75.83
CA ALA A 133 52.47 -46.11 -74.68
C ALA A 133 52.57 -47.49 -74.02
N GLY A 134 52.33 -48.55 -74.79
CA GLY A 134 52.24 -49.95 -74.34
C GLY A 134 51.48 -50.79 -75.36
N ASP A 135 51.10 -52.01 -74.98
CA ASP A 135 50.21 -52.84 -75.81
C ASP A 135 48.72 -52.43 -75.71
N ALA A 136 47.87 -53.05 -76.53
CA ALA A 136 46.44 -52.76 -76.57
C ALA A 136 45.69 -53.13 -75.26
N ALA A 137 46.16 -54.14 -74.52
CA ALA A 137 45.58 -54.54 -73.23
C ALA A 137 46.00 -53.58 -72.10
N GLU A 138 47.24 -53.07 -72.13
CA GLU A 138 47.69 -51.98 -71.24
C GLU A 138 46.88 -50.70 -71.46
N GLY A 139 46.58 -50.37 -72.73
CA GLY A 139 45.72 -49.26 -73.10
C GLY A 139 44.27 -49.43 -72.63
N LEU A 140 43.68 -50.60 -72.88
CA LEU A 140 42.35 -50.98 -72.38
C LEU A 140 42.27 -50.85 -70.84
N ALA A 141 43.29 -51.35 -70.13
CA ALA A 141 43.38 -51.22 -68.68
C ALA A 141 43.62 -49.77 -68.20
N HIS A 142 44.26 -48.93 -69.00
CA HIS A 142 44.39 -47.50 -68.69
C HIS A 142 43.03 -46.78 -68.76
N PHE A 143 42.26 -46.99 -69.83
CA PHE A 143 40.92 -46.40 -69.95
C PHE A 143 39.88 -47.01 -68.99
N GLY A 144 40.05 -48.28 -68.61
CA GLY A 144 39.27 -48.94 -67.55
C GLY A 144 39.50 -48.33 -66.17
N ARG A 145 40.77 -48.12 -65.75
CA ARG A 145 41.07 -47.45 -64.47
C ARG A 145 40.44 -46.05 -64.36
N ARG A 146 40.43 -45.29 -65.46
CA ARG A 146 39.77 -43.97 -65.51
C ARG A 146 38.24 -44.04 -65.43
N TYR A 147 37.63 -45.16 -65.82
CA TYR A 147 36.22 -45.44 -65.55
C TYR A 147 36.02 -45.78 -64.06
N ASP A 148 36.89 -46.61 -63.46
CA ASP A 148 36.80 -46.95 -62.03
C ASP A 148 36.98 -45.72 -61.12
N ASP A 149 37.82 -44.75 -61.51
CA ASP A 149 37.95 -43.44 -60.86
C ASP A 149 36.61 -42.67 -60.85
N LEU A 150 35.94 -42.57 -62.01
CA LEU A 150 34.62 -41.93 -62.13
C LEU A 150 33.55 -42.70 -61.34
N ALA A 151 33.53 -44.04 -61.43
CA ALA A 151 32.61 -44.89 -60.70
C ALA A 151 32.76 -44.75 -59.17
N THR A 152 34.00 -44.47 -58.71
CA THR A 152 34.32 -44.12 -57.33
C THR A 152 33.80 -42.74 -56.95
N GLU A 153 33.94 -41.72 -57.82
CA GLU A 153 33.37 -40.40 -57.54
C GLU A 153 31.84 -40.43 -57.44
N VAL A 154 31.15 -41.15 -58.35
CA VAL A 154 29.70 -41.40 -58.25
C VAL A 154 29.36 -42.08 -56.91
N GLY A 155 30.11 -43.11 -56.52
CA GLY A 155 29.96 -43.79 -55.22
C GLY A 155 30.15 -42.87 -54.01
N LEU A 156 31.05 -41.89 -54.09
CA LEU A 156 31.25 -40.88 -53.05
C LEU A 156 30.10 -39.86 -52.98
N LEU A 157 29.43 -39.56 -54.10
CA LEU A 157 28.22 -38.73 -54.12
C LEU A 157 27.01 -39.49 -53.55
N GLU A 158 26.81 -40.75 -53.95
CA GLU A 158 25.80 -41.67 -53.39
C GLU A 158 25.97 -41.82 -51.86
N ALA A 159 27.19 -42.09 -51.40
CA ALA A 159 27.51 -42.26 -49.99
C ALA A 159 27.27 -40.97 -49.19
N ARG A 160 27.68 -39.80 -49.71
CA ARG A 160 27.48 -38.47 -49.10
C ARG A 160 26.00 -38.10 -48.96
N LEU A 161 25.17 -38.56 -49.90
CA LEU A 161 23.73 -38.34 -49.88
C LEU A 161 23.04 -39.28 -48.89
N THR A 162 23.42 -40.56 -48.91
CA THR A 162 22.92 -41.60 -47.98
C THR A 162 23.28 -41.31 -46.52
N SER A 163 24.46 -40.74 -46.26
CA SER A 163 24.90 -40.35 -44.92
C SER A 163 24.28 -39.03 -44.41
N GLY A 164 23.65 -38.24 -45.29
CA GLY A 164 23.18 -36.88 -44.97
C GLY A 164 24.28 -35.88 -44.60
N THR A 165 25.57 -36.23 -44.75
CA THR A 165 26.70 -35.39 -44.31
C THR A 165 27.12 -34.31 -45.31
N GLY A 166 26.44 -34.21 -46.47
CA GLY A 166 26.69 -33.20 -47.49
C GLY A 166 25.53 -32.24 -47.73
N ASP A 167 25.84 -31.07 -48.30
CA ASP A 167 24.85 -30.17 -48.88
C ASP A 167 24.27 -30.80 -50.15
N ALA A 168 23.01 -31.24 -50.10
CA ALA A 168 22.34 -31.92 -51.20
C ALA A 168 22.35 -31.12 -52.52
N LYS A 169 22.35 -29.77 -52.47
CA LYS A 169 22.45 -28.95 -53.69
C LYS A 169 23.83 -29.03 -54.32
N LYS A 170 24.89 -29.17 -53.51
CA LYS A 170 26.25 -29.39 -54.00
C LYS A 170 26.45 -30.81 -54.52
N THR A 171 25.83 -31.81 -53.88
CA THR A 171 25.81 -33.18 -54.39
C THR A 171 25.10 -33.25 -55.75
N LYS A 172 23.93 -32.63 -55.89
CA LYS A 172 23.25 -32.47 -57.19
C LYS A 172 24.13 -31.78 -58.23
N ALA A 173 24.72 -30.63 -57.91
CA ALA A 173 25.54 -29.88 -58.87
C ALA A 173 26.77 -30.68 -59.36
N ALA A 174 27.42 -31.43 -58.47
CA ALA A 174 28.50 -32.35 -58.85
C ALA A 174 27.98 -33.48 -59.75
N ALA A 175 26.86 -34.12 -59.39
CA ALA A 175 26.28 -35.20 -60.17
C ALA A 175 25.84 -34.74 -61.58
N SER A 176 25.18 -33.59 -61.70
CA SER A 176 24.84 -32.98 -62.98
C SER A 176 26.08 -32.66 -63.82
N SER A 177 27.12 -32.09 -63.23
CA SER A 177 28.37 -31.77 -63.95
C SER A 177 29.12 -33.03 -64.42
N LEU A 178 29.04 -34.14 -63.68
CA LEU A 178 29.58 -35.43 -64.13
C LEU A 178 28.74 -35.98 -65.30
N LEU A 179 27.41 -35.93 -65.20
CA LEU A 179 26.49 -36.42 -66.22
C LEU A 179 26.64 -35.65 -67.55
N GLU A 180 26.81 -34.32 -67.48
CA GLU A 180 27.15 -33.47 -68.63
C GLU A 180 28.50 -33.85 -69.28
N SER A 181 29.43 -34.43 -68.53
CA SER A 181 30.76 -34.81 -69.03
C SER A 181 30.84 -36.21 -69.66
N LEU A 182 30.01 -37.16 -69.21
CA LEU A 182 30.03 -38.58 -69.66
C LEU A 182 29.97 -38.77 -71.19
N PRO A 183 29.19 -37.99 -71.99
CA PRO A 183 29.18 -38.09 -73.45
C PRO A 183 30.53 -37.80 -74.13
N THR A 184 31.44 -37.12 -73.42
CA THR A 184 32.79 -36.76 -73.89
C THR A 184 33.91 -37.45 -73.12
N ALA A 185 33.58 -38.27 -72.11
CA ALA A 185 34.57 -38.90 -71.25
C ALA A 185 35.45 -39.90 -72.01
N ALA A 186 36.77 -39.73 -71.90
CA ALA A 186 37.77 -40.61 -72.50
C ALA A 186 38.10 -41.79 -71.57
N VAL A 187 37.16 -42.75 -71.45
CA VAL A 187 37.19 -43.92 -70.56
C VAL A 187 36.49 -45.12 -71.21
N ILE A 188 36.75 -46.34 -70.74
CA ILE A 188 36.06 -47.57 -71.21
C ILE A 188 35.37 -48.25 -70.02
N GLY A 189 34.06 -48.46 -70.12
CA GLY A 189 33.23 -49.10 -69.08
C GLY A 189 31.74 -48.81 -69.28
N ASP A 190 30.90 -49.22 -68.32
CA ASP A 190 29.44 -49.10 -68.38
C ASP A 190 28.96 -47.66 -68.14
N LEU A 191 29.07 -46.81 -69.17
CA LEU A 191 28.66 -45.41 -69.10
C LEU A 191 27.14 -45.24 -68.90
N ASP A 192 26.34 -46.18 -69.41
CA ASP A 192 24.89 -46.21 -69.26
C ASP A 192 24.47 -46.47 -67.80
N LEU A 193 25.21 -47.33 -67.07
CA LEU A 193 25.06 -47.52 -65.63
C LEU A 193 25.49 -46.28 -64.83
N LEU A 194 26.61 -45.62 -65.19
CA LEU A 194 27.03 -44.39 -64.51
C LEU A 194 26.04 -43.24 -64.70
N ALA A 195 25.47 -43.09 -65.90
CA ALA A 195 24.43 -42.09 -66.16
C ALA A 195 23.20 -42.31 -65.25
N ARG A 196 22.65 -43.53 -65.24
CA ARG A 196 21.49 -43.89 -64.38
C ARG A 196 21.75 -43.70 -62.88
N ARG A 197 22.98 -43.98 -62.42
CA ARG A 197 23.39 -43.73 -61.03
C ARG A 197 23.45 -42.23 -60.72
N LEU A 198 23.99 -41.42 -61.64
CA LEU A 198 24.03 -39.98 -61.51
C LEU A 198 22.63 -39.33 -61.54
N ASP A 199 21.72 -39.79 -62.40
CA ASP A 199 20.32 -39.37 -62.40
C ASP A 199 19.65 -39.67 -61.04
N ALA A 200 19.82 -40.89 -60.51
CA ALA A 200 19.29 -41.25 -59.19
C ALA A 200 19.89 -40.38 -58.06
N VAL A 201 21.18 -40.02 -58.13
CA VAL A 201 21.81 -39.06 -57.20
C VAL A 201 21.20 -37.66 -57.34
N VAL A 202 20.86 -37.21 -58.55
CA VAL A 202 20.19 -35.92 -58.80
C VAL A 202 18.78 -35.91 -58.21
N GLU A 203 17.96 -36.93 -58.49
CA GLU A 203 16.59 -37.05 -57.96
C GLU A 203 16.56 -37.13 -56.43
N HIS A 204 17.37 -38.03 -55.84
CA HIS A 204 17.50 -38.15 -54.39
C HIS A 204 18.03 -36.85 -53.75
N SER A 205 18.87 -36.09 -54.46
CA SER A 205 19.38 -34.80 -53.95
C SER A 205 18.31 -33.70 -53.94
N ASP A 206 17.40 -33.65 -54.93
CA ASP A 206 16.25 -32.74 -54.89
C ASP A 206 15.27 -33.14 -53.77
N ALA A 207 14.99 -34.44 -53.60
CA ALA A 207 14.15 -34.93 -52.52
C ALA A 207 14.72 -34.58 -51.14
N ALA A 208 16.02 -34.84 -50.91
CA ALA A 208 16.71 -34.46 -49.67
C ALA A 208 16.74 -32.93 -49.46
N ALA A 209 16.93 -32.14 -50.52
CA ALA A 209 16.89 -30.69 -50.45
C ALA A 209 15.47 -30.13 -50.14
N ALA A 210 14.42 -30.82 -50.57
CA ALA A 210 13.04 -30.48 -50.26
C ALA A 210 12.68 -30.79 -48.80
N VAL A 211 13.02 -31.98 -48.31
CA VAL A 211 12.83 -32.38 -46.90
C VAL A 211 13.60 -31.42 -45.97
N ALA A 212 14.90 -31.25 -46.21
CA ALA A 212 15.75 -30.38 -45.41
C ALA A 212 15.43 -28.87 -45.54
N LYS A 213 14.55 -28.48 -46.48
CA LYS A 213 13.93 -27.15 -46.54
C LYS A 213 12.68 -27.11 -45.65
N HIS A 214 11.79 -28.08 -45.77
CA HIS A 214 10.54 -28.17 -45.01
C HIS A 214 10.80 -28.23 -43.51
N GLU A 215 11.76 -29.05 -43.06
CA GLU A 215 12.19 -29.12 -41.65
C GLU A 215 12.61 -27.75 -41.12
N LYS A 216 13.46 -27.02 -41.86
CA LYS A 216 13.91 -25.66 -41.49
C LYS A 216 12.82 -24.60 -41.58
N GLU A 217 11.70 -24.89 -42.23
CA GLU A 217 10.51 -24.04 -42.27
C GLU A 217 9.59 -24.33 -41.08
N LEU A 218 9.48 -25.59 -40.64
CA LEU A 218 8.85 -25.97 -39.37
C LEU A 218 9.62 -25.41 -38.15
N GLU A 219 10.93 -25.66 -38.04
CA GLU A 219 11.78 -25.11 -36.98
C GLU A 219 11.63 -23.58 -36.86
N ARG A 220 11.59 -22.88 -38.02
CA ARG A 220 11.40 -21.43 -38.06
C ARG A 220 10.01 -21.03 -37.59
N ALA A 221 8.97 -21.78 -37.96
CA ALA A 221 7.60 -21.52 -37.51
C ALA A 221 7.47 -21.72 -35.99
N GLU A 222 8.02 -22.80 -35.43
CA GLU A 222 8.03 -23.08 -33.99
C GLU A 222 8.79 -22.00 -33.22
N HIS A 223 10.00 -21.64 -33.65
CA HIS A 223 10.79 -20.56 -33.03
C HIS A 223 10.11 -19.19 -33.14
N THR A 224 9.37 -18.94 -34.23
CA THR A 224 8.57 -17.71 -34.39
C THR A 224 7.38 -17.70 -33.43
N ALA A 225 6.60 -18.78 -33.39
CA ALA A 225 5.46 -18.94 -32.50
C ALA A 225 5.87 -18.83 -31.02
N ARG A 226 7.04 -19.38 -30.63
CA ARG A 226 7.54 -19.23 -29.27
C ARG A 226 7.91 -17.78 -28.94
N LYS A 227 8.56 -17.04 -29.84
CA LYS A 227 8.80 -15.60 -29.64
C LYS A 227 7.53 -14.76 -29.63
N GLU A 228 6.50 -15.14 -30.40
CA GLU A 228 5.20 -14.47 -30.35
C GLU A 228 4.45 -14.74 -29.03
N ALA A 229 4.50 -15.97 -28.51
CA ALA A 229 3.98 -16.28 -27.18
C ALA A 229 4.69 -15.46 -26.08
N LEU A 230 6.02 -15.37 -26.14
CA LEU A 230 6.84 -14.56 -25.23
C LEU A 230 6.55 -13.04 -25.34
N ALA A 231 6.31 -12.53 -26.55
CA ALA A 231 5.92 -11.14 -26.77
C ALA A 231 4.52 -10.86 -26.19
N THR A 232 3.58 -11.78 -26.39
CA THR A 232 2.19 -11.67 -25.90
C THR A 232 2.12 -11.77 -24.36
N GLU A 233 2.90 -12.67 -23.75
CA GLU A 233 3.05 -12.75 -22.30
C GLU A 233 3.62 -11.45 -21.72
N ALA A 234 4.67 -10.90 -22.35
CA ALA A 234 5.25 -9.62 -21.94
C ALA A 234 4.26 -8.45 -22.10
N GLU A 235 3.45 -8.43 -23.17
CA GLU A 235 2.37 -7.47 -23.38
C GLU A 235 1.34 -7.53 -22.24
N GLN A 236 0.90 -8.73 -21.84
CA GLN A 236 -0.03 -8.91 -20.71
C GLN A 236 0.58 -8.47 -19.36
N ILE A 237 1.84 -8.80 -19.11
CA ILE A 237 2.57 -8.32 -17.92
C ILE A 237 2.65 -6.78 -17.95
N GLY A 238 2.80 -6.19 -19.14
CA GLY A 238 2.82 -4.74 -19.37
C GLY A 238 1.47 -4.04 -19.16
N SER A 239 0.35 -4.65 -19.54
CA SER A 239 -1.01 -4.09 -19.39
C SER A 239 -1.57 -4.26 -17.98
N GLU A 240 -1.58 -5.48 -17.47
CA GLU A 240 -2.36 -5.83 -16.28
C GLU A 240 -1.52 -5.87 -15.01
N SER A 241 -0.35 -6.52 -15.03
CA SER A 241 0.29 -6.96 -13.79
C SER A 241 0.63 -5.82 -12.81
N THR A 242 0.25 -6.03 -11.56
CA THR A 242 0.52 -5.16 -10.40
C THR A 242 1.62 -5.72 -9.47
N GLN A 243 2.06 -6.96 -9.70
CA GLN A 243 3.07 -7.64 -8.87
C GLN A 243 4.49 -7.19 -9.27
N TRP A 244 4.81 -5.93 -8.99
CA TRP A 244 5.97 -5.18 -9.52
C TRP A 244 7.35 -5.84 -9.42
N LYS A 245 7.53 -6.79 -8.48
CA LYS A 245 8.75 -7.61 -8.37
C LYS A 245 8.67 -8.82 -9.31
N GLN A 246 7.72 -9.73 -9.06
CA GLN A 246 7.53 -10.98 -9.81
C GLN A 246 7.42 -10.73 -11.32
N ALA A 247 6.62 -9.73 -11.73
CA ALA A 247 6.49 -9.29 -13.11
C ALA A 247 7.80 -8.76 -13.72
N GLY A 248 8.57 -8.00 -12.95
CA GLY A 248 9.86 -7.46 -13.38
C GLY A 248 10.95 -8.52 -13.50
N ASP A 249 10.85 -9.60 -12.71
CA ASP A 249 11.73 -10.76 -12.78
C ASP A 249 11.32 -11.69 -13.94
N ARG A 250 10.02 -11.94 -14.15
CA ARG A 250 9.52 -12.71 -15.31
C ARG A 250 9.84 -12.04 -16.65
N LEU A 251 9.74 -10.71 -16.74
CA LEU A 251 10.20 -9.96 -17.93
C LEU A 251 11.71 -10.08 -18.19
N ARG A 252 12.53 -10.48 -17.21
CA ARG A 252 13.95 -10.80 -17.39
C ARG A 252 14.14 -12.22 -17.91
N GLU A 253 13.41 -13.19 -17.35
CA GLU A 253 13.39 -14.58 -17.85
C GLU A 253 12.99 -14.64 -19.33
N ILE A 254 11.92 -13.93 -19.71
CA ILE A 254 11.46 -13.81 -21.11
C ILE A 254 12.59 -13.29 -22.02
N LEU A 255 13.40 -12.34 -21.56
CA LEU A 255 14.54 -11.81 -22.31
C LEU A 255 15.69 -12.82 -22.42
N ASP A 256 15.91 -13.64 -21.41
CA ASP A 256 16.95 -14.65 -21.42
C ASP A 256 16.55 -15.86 -22.29
N GLU A 257 15.26 -16.24 -22.30
CA GLU A 257 14.69 -17.21 -23.24
C GLU A 257 14.71 -16.70 -24.69
N TRP A 258 14.43 -15.41 -24.93
CA TRP A 258 14.49 -14.82 -26.29
C TRP A 258 15.86 -14.99 -26.98
N LYS A 259 16.94 -15.04 -26.19
CA LYS A 259 18.33 -15.17 -26.68
C LYS A 259 18.69 -16.58 -27.11
N THR A 260 18.04 -17.61 -26.55
CA THR A 260 18.29 -19.02 -26.91
C THR A 260 17.59 -19.37 -28.23
N ILE A 261 16.45 -18.73 -28.53
CA ILE A 261 15.67 -18.96 -29.75
C ILE A 261 16.31 -18.25 -30.95
N ARG A 262 16.80 -19.04 -31.93
CA ARG A 262 17.52 -18.57 -33.14
C ARG A 262 16.84 -19.10 -34.42
N GLY A 263 17.31 -18.69 -35.60
CA GLY A 263 16.78 -19.17 -36.90
C GLY A 263 15.48 -18.50 -37.40
N VAL A 264 14.86 -17.63 -36.59
CA VAL A 264 13.72 -16.77 -36.96
C VAL A 264 14.13 -15.74 -38.03
N ASP A 265 13.21 -15.35 -38.90
CA ASP A 265 13.45 -14.27 -39.88
C ASP A 265 13.72 -12.93 -39.17
N ARG A 266 14.66 -12.14 -39.70
CA ARG A 266 15.09 -10.90 -39.06
C ARG A 266 14.00 -9.83 -38.99
N LYS A 267 13.13 -9.71 -40.01
CA LYS A 267 12.04 -8.71 -39.99
C LYS A 267 10.97 -9.09 -38.96
N VAL A 268 10.71 -10.38 -38.81
CA VAL A 268 9.77 -10.92 -37.81
C VAL A 268 10.34 -10.76 -36.40
N ASP A 269 11.61 -11.12 -36.16
CA ASP A 269 12.27 -10.92 -34.86
C ASP A 269 12.36 -9.43 -34.50
N ASP A 270 12.72 -8.55 -35.46
CA ASP A 270 12.73 -7.08 -35.28
C ASP A 270 11.32 -6.51 -34.94
N ALA A 271 10.23 -7.16 -35.37
CA ALA A 271 8.86 -6.75 -35.08
C ALA A 271 8.37 -7.26 -33.72
N LEU A 272 8.59 -8.55 -33.43
CA LEU A 272 8.27 -9.16 -32.13
C LEU A 272 9.10 -8.54 -31.00
N TRP A 273 10.37 -8.20 -31.26
CA TRP A 273 11.23 -7.48 -30.31
C TRP A 273 10.70 -6.09 -29.96
N LYS A 274 10.12 -5.36 -30.94
CA LYS A 274 9.49 -4.06 -30.69
C LYS A 274 8.24 -4.19 -29.80
N ARG A 275 7.43 -5.24 -29.99
CA ARG A 275 6.29 -5.58 -29.11
C ARG A 275 6.77 -5.80 -27.67
N TYR A 276 7.69 -6.75 -27.47
CA TYR A 276 8.30 -7.04 -26.16
C TYR A 276 8.90 -5.79 -25.49
N SER A 277 9.69 -5.01 -26.23
CA SER A 277 10.38 -3.84 -25.70
C SER A 277 9.39 -2.74 -25.25
N LYS A 278 8.37 -2.46 -26.07
CA LYS A 278 7.27 -1.52 -25.74
C LYS A 278 6.47 -1.96 -24.52
N ALA A 279 6.21 -3.27 -24.38
CA ALA A 279 5.53 -3.83 -23.23
C ALA A 279 6.35 -3.66 -21.93
N ARG A 280 7.66 -3.97 -21.99
CA ARG A 280 8.61 -3.76 -20.90
C ARG A 280 8.77 -2.28 -20.53
N GLU A 281 8.72 -1.37 -21.50
CA GLU A 281 8.72 0.08 -21.23
C GLU A 281 7.44 0.51 -20.50
N ASN A 282 6.27 0.08 -20.98
CA ASN A 282 4.98 0.36 -20.34
C ASN A 282 4.94 -0.15 -18.89
N PHE A 283 5.40 -1.38 -18.64
CA PHE A 283 5.55 -1.93 -17.30
C PHE A 283 6.43 -1.04 -16.40
N ASN A 284 7.62 -0.65 -16.87
CA ASN A 284 8.52 0.19 -16.08
C ASN A 284 7.95 1.58 -15.82
N ARG A 285 7.22 2.17 -16.77
CA ARG A 285 6.51 3.45 -16.61
C ARG A 285 5.37 3.35 -15.60
N ARG A 286 4.51 2.32 -15.69
CA ARG A 286 3.42 2.07 -14.73
C ARG A 286 3.97 1.86 -13.31
N ARG A 287 5.04 1.06 -13.18
CA ARG A 287 5.74 0.83 -11.91
C ARG A 287 6.33 2.12 -11.34
N GLY A 288 6.99 2.92 -12.18
CA GLY A 288 7.57 4.21 -11.79
C GLY A 288 6.52 5.21 -11.30
N ALA A 289 5.39 5.32 -12.02
CA ALA A 289 4.26 6.14 -11.62
C ALA A 289 3.70 5.70 -10.26
N HIS A 290 3.34 4.42 -10.11
CA HIS A 290 2.81 3.86 -8.87
C HIS A 290 3.69 4.12 -7.63
N PHE A 291 5.03 3.99 -7.75
CA PHE A 291 5.92 4.31 -6.64
C PHE A 291 6.09 5.82 -6.41
N ALA A 292 6.01 6.66 -7.44
CA ALA A 292 5.97 8.12 -7.28
C ALA A 292 4.64 8.61 -6.66
N ASP A 293 3.52 7.94 -6.95
CA ASP A 293 2.22 8.21 -6.32
C ASP A 293 2.26 7.88 -4.83
N LEU A 294 2.73 6.68 -4.46
CA LEU A 294 2.93 6.31 -3.05
C LEU A 294 3.91 7.23 -2.31
N ASP A 295 4.94 7.74 -2.98
CA ASP A 295 5.88 8.69 -2.37
C ASP A 295 5.25 10.08 -2.19
N ARG A 296 4.46 10.56 -3.16
CA ARG A 296 3.65 11.78 -3.04
C ARG A 296 2.63 11.69 -1.90
N GLU A 297 1.91 10.57 -1.78
CA GLU A 297 0.96 10.33 -0.68
C GLU A 297 1.66 10.37 0.69
N ARG A 298 2.84 9.74 0.81
CA ARG A 298 3.66 9.76 2.02
C ARG A 298 4.21 11.15 2.33
N GLY A 299 4.59 11.92 1.32
CA GLY A 299 4.99 13.32 1.46
C GLY A 299 3.83 14.18 1.97
N ALA A 300 2.64 14.05 1.40
CA ALA A 300 1.44 14.76 1.84
C ALA A 300 0.93 14.30 3.23
N ALA A 301 1.17 13.04 3.61
CA ALA A 301 0.96 12.57 4.97
C ALA A 301 1.99 13.16 5.96
N LYS A 302 3.26 13.29 5.55
CA LYS A 302 4.32 13.92 6.36
C LYS A 302 4.02 15.38 6.64
N VAL A 303 3.70 16.19 5.62
CA VAL A 303 3.42 17.64 5.77
C VAL A 303 2.24 17.87 6.71
N ARG A 304 1.12 17.14 6.53
CA ARG A 304 -0.03 17.22 7.46
C ARG A 304 0.32 16.82 8.89
N LYS A 305 1.28 15.91 9.10
CA LYS A 305 1.78 15.53 10.43
C LYS A 305 2.73 16.58 11.02
N GLU A 306 3.47 17.31 10.19
CA GLU A 306 4.27 18.47 10.61
C GLU A 306 3.34 19.60 11.10
N GLU A 307 2.31 19.96 10.31
CA GLU A 307 1.26 20.92 10.70
C GLU A 307 0.51 20.54 12.00
N LEU A 308 0.30 19.22 12.23
CA LEU A 308 -0.32 18.71 13.46
C LEU A 308 0.62 18.80 14.67
N VAL A 309 1.92 18.58 14.48
CA VAL A 309 2.94 18.75 15.54
C VAL A 309 3.06 20.24 15.89
N GLU A 310 3.10 21.14 14.92
CA GLU A 310 3.16 22.58 15.17
C GLU A 310 1.93 23.08 15.95
N ARG A 311 0.71 22.67 15.55
CA ARG A 311 -0.52 22.95 16.31
C ARG A 311 -0.49 22.38 17.73
N ALA A 312 0.00 21.15 17.91
CA ALA A 312 0.15 20.53 19.22
C ALA A 312 1.17 21.28 20.11
N THR A 313 2.30 21.72 19.54
CA THR A 313 3.32 22.50 20.25
C THR A 313 2.79 23.87 20.65
N ALA A 314 2.08 24.58 19.77
CA ALA A 314 1.46 25.87 20.10
C ALA A 314 0.43 25.79 21.24
N LEU A 315 -0.27 24.65 21.36
CA LEU A 315 -1.21 24.38 22.47
C LEU A 315 -0.55 23.89 23.76
N SER A 316 0.72 23.45 23.74
CA SER A 316 1.36 22.76 24.87
C SER A 316 1.47 23.60 26.16
N SER A 317 1.53 24.93 26.05
CA SER A 317 1.63 25.88 27.16
C SER A 317 0.30 26.56 27.53
N SER A 318 -0.82 26.14 26.93
CA SER A 318 -2.15 26.70 27.23
C SER A 318 -2.63 26.34 28.63
N THR A 319 -3.19 27.31 29.35
CA THR A 319 -3.87 27.12 30.63
C THR A 319 -5.39 26.93 30.48
N ASP A 320 -5.94 26.99 29.26
CA ASP A 320 -7.36 26.73 28.98
C ASP A 320 -7.66 25.21 29.00
N TRP A 321 -7.59 24.63 30.21
CA TRP A 321 -7.57 23.18 30.45
C TRP A 321 -8.72 22.38 29.82
N GLY A 322 -9.89 23.01 29.62
CA GLY A 322 -11.05 22.40 28.99
C GLY A 322 -10.96 22.42 27.46
N PRO A 323 -10.99 23.60 26.81
CA PRO A 323 -10.89 23.76 25.37
C PRO A 323 -9.64 23.09 24.78
N THR A 324 -8.46 23.28 25.38
CA THR A 324 -7.22 22.68 24.86
C THR A 324 -7.22 21.14 24.99
N ALA A 325 -7.85 20.56 26.01
CA ALA A 325 -8.03 19.11 26.12
C ALA A 325 -9.08 18.54 25.15
N ALA A 326 -9.93 19.38 24.55
CA ALA A 326 -10.71 19.00 23.37
C ALA A 326 -9.83 19.01 22.12
N ALA A 327 -9.15 20.13 21.84
CA ALA A 327 -8.27 20.27 20.68
C ALA A 327 -7.20 19.18 20.58
N PHE A 328 -6.56 18.77 21.69
CA PHE A 328 -5.61 17.64 21.68
C PHE A 328 -6.22 16.28 21.31
N ARG A 329 -7.54 16.08 21.51
CA ARG A 329 -8.25 14.87 21.04
C ARG A 329 -8.56 14.97 19.55
N ASP A 330 -8.98 16.14 19.08
CA ASP A 330 -9.31 16.38 17.68
C ASP A 330 -8.05 16.27 16.79
N LEU A 331 -6.92 16.87 17.22
CA LEU A 331 -5.61 16.69 16.61
C LEU A 331 -5.17 15.21 16.55
N LEU A 332 -5.54 14.38 17.55
CA LEU A 332 -5.26 12.94 17.53
C LEU A 332 -6.19 12.15 16.59
N VAL A 333 -7.38 12.66 16.28
CA VAL A 333 -8.26 12.13 15.23
C VAL A 333 -7.71 12.51 13.84
N GLU A 334 -7.35 13.78 13.63
CA GLU A 334 -6.66 14.23 12.42
C GLU A 334 -5.35 13.46 12.18
N TRP A 335 -4.54 13.22 13.22
CA TRP A 335 -3.32 12.42 13.14
C TRP A 335 -3.59 11.02 12.60
N LYS A 336 -4.64 10.35 13.08
CA LYS A 336 -5.03 9.01 12.60
C LYS A 336 -5.55 9.04 11.16
N ALA A 337 -6.24 10.11 10.76
CA ALA A 337 -6.75 10.31 9.40
C ALA A 337 -5.68 10.76 8.38
N SER A 338 -4.58 11.37 8.83
CA SER A 338 -3.51 11.92 7.98
C SER A 338 -2.69 10.85 7.23
N GLY A 339 -2.83 9.57 7.57
CA GLY A 339 -2.21 8.45 6.86
C GLY A 339 -0.84 8.02 7.41
N ARG A 340 0.05 7.60 6.50
CA ARG A 340 1.42 7.12 6.79
C ARG A 340 2.43 7.97 6.03
N ALA A 341 3.29 8.65 6.77
CA ALA A 341 4.51 9.27 6.27
C ALA A 341 5.59 8.19 6.02
N PRO A 342 6.79 8.54 5.49
CA PRO A 342 7.95 7.64 5.56
C PRO A 342 8.25 7.29 7.03
N ARG A 343 8.52 6.02 7.32
CA ARG A 343 8.54 5.47 8.69
C ARG A 343 9.30 6.34 9.69
N ASP A 344 10.54 6.66 9.37
CA ASP A 344 11.45 7.36 10.28
C ASP A 344 10.97 8.80 10.60
N ALA A 345 10.20 9.41 9.68
CA ALA A 345 9.52 10.68 9.90
C ALA A 345 8.21 10.52 10.69
N ASP A 346 7.43 9.45 10.45
CA ASP A 346 6.20 9.15 11.21
C ASP A 346 6.54 8.93 12.70
N ASP A 347 7.56 8.12 12.97
CA ASP A 347 8.05 7.80 14.33
C ASP A 347 8.61 9.05 15.04
N ALA A 348 9.36 9.91 14.33
CA ALA A 348 9.90 11.16 14.89
C ALA A 348 8.81 12.22 15.16
N LEU A 349 7.89 12.42 14.22
CA LEU A 349 6.78 13.38 14.38
C LEU A 349 5.81 12.91 15.48
N TRP A 350 5.55 11.60 15.59
CA TRP A 350 4.75 11.05 16.69
C TRP A 350 5.38 11.33 18.06
N LYS A 351 6.71 11.16 18.19
CA LYS A 351 7.44 11.50 19.41
C LYS A 351 7.28 12.98 19.78
N ASN A 352 7.36 13.88 18.80
CA ASN A 352 7.22 15.32 19.03
C ASN A 352 5.77 15.69 19.41
N PHE A 353 4.77 15.13 18.74
CA PHE A 353 3.35 15.27 19.08
C PHE A 353 3.08 14.80 20.52
N LYS A 354 3.63 13.65 20.89
CA LYS A 354 3.53 13.09 22.24
C LYS A 354 4.18 14.01 23.28
N ALA A 355 5.40 14.50 23.04
CA ALA A 355 6.07 15.42 23.96
C ALA A 355 5.26 16.71 24.19
N ALA A 356 4.70 17.31 23.14
CA ALA A 356 3.84 18.50 23.26
C ALA A 356 2.56 18.23 24.06
N GLN A 357 1.93 17.07 23.86
CA GLN A 357 0.79 16.62 24.65
C GLN A 357 1.16 16.39 26.12
N ASP A 358 2.30 15.73 26.39
CA ASP A 358 2.72 15.36 27.74
C ASP A 358 3.07 16.59 28.59
N VAL A 359 3.62 17.65 27.98
CA VAL A 359 3.82 18.96 28.65
C VAL A 359 2.49 19.56 29.13
N PHE A 360 1.48 19.65 28.25
CA PHE A 360 0.16 20.21 28.61
C PHE A 360 -0.52 19.40 29.71
N PHE A 361 -0.54 18.06 29.60
CA PHE A 361 -1.19 17.22 30.59
C PHE A 361 -0.42 17.17 31.92
N ALA A 362 0.92 17.29 31.92
CA ALA A 362 1.69 17.46 33.15
C ALA A 362 1.33 18.78 33.85
N ALA A 363 1.31 19.91 33.12
CA ALA A 363 0.94 21.21 33.69
C ALA A 363 -0.51 21.23 34.23
N ARG A 364 -1.45 20.64 33.48
CA ARG A 364 -2.86 20.48 33.90
C ARG A 364 -3.00 19.64 35.17
N ASN A 365 -2.21 18.58 35.31
CA ASN A 365 -2.25 17.71 36.47
C ASN A 365 -1.58 18.36 37.69
N ALA A 366 -0.52 19.16 37.50
CA ALA A 366 0.09 19.97 38.56
C ALA A 366 -0.90 21.00 39.11
N ALA A 367 -1.52 21.81 38.24
CA ALA A 367 -2.51 22.81 38.64
C ALA A 367 -3.77 22.20 39.30
N ALA A 368 -4.15 20.97 38.93
CA ALA A 368 -5.18 20.22 39.63
C ALA A 368 -4.72 19.80 41.04
N SER A 369 -3.51 19.25 41.16
CA SER A 369 -2.93 18.82 42.44
C SER A 369 -2.68 19.96 43.41
N GLU A 370 -2.31 21.16 42.93
CA GLU A 370 -2.15 22.37 43.74
C GLU A 370 -3.48 22.81 44.36
N ARG A 371 -4.54 22.89 43.55
CA ARG A 371 -5.90 23.20 44.00
C ARG A 371 -6.46 22.12 44.95
N ASP A 372 -6.19 20.85 44.67
CA ASP A 372 -6.71 19.77 45.51
C ASP A 372 -5.96 19.71 46.87
N ALA A 373 -4.69 20.14 46.92
CA ALA A 373 -3.97 20.39 48.17
C ALA A 373 -4.46 21.65 48.91
N GLU A 374 -4.81 22.73 48.20
CA GLU A 374 -5.51 23.90 48.79
C GLU A 374 -6.81 23.46 49.47
N PHE A 375 -7.60 22.62 48.81
CA PHE A 375 -8.85 22.10 49.36
C PHE A 375 -8.62 21.22 50.61
N GLU A 376 -7.62 20.34 50.62
CA GLU A 376 -7.28 19.57 51.83
C GLU A 376 -6.84 20.47 52.99
N ALA A 377 -6.01 21.49 52.75
CA ALA A 377 -5.63 22.47 53.78
C ALA A 377 -6.85 23.25 54.32
N ASN A 378 -7.79 23.61 53.45
CA ASN A 378 -9.08 24.21 53.85
C ASN A 378 -9.94 23.22 54.66
N ALA A 379 -9.86 21.92 54.37
CA ALA A 379 -10.57 20.90 55.15
C ALA A 379 -9.97 20.76 56.55
N GLU A 380 -8.65 20.64 56.68
CA GLU A 380 -7.96 20.65 57.97
C GLU A 380 -8.27 21.92 58.79
N ALA A 381 -8.33 23.08 58.14
CA ALA A 381 -8.74 24.33 58.78
C ALA A 381 -10.20 24.31 59.26
N LYS A 382 -11.13 23.71 58.50
CA LYS A 382 -12.54 23.54 58.91
C LYS A 382 -12.73 22.50 60.01
N GLU A 383 -12.00 21.37 59.96
CA GLU A 383 -11.94 20.37 61.02
C GLU A 383 -11.43 21.01 62.32
N ALA A 384 -10.34 21.79 62.25
CA ALA A 384 -9.77 22.50 63.39
C ALA A 384 -10.66 23.65 63.91
N LEU A 385 -11.44 24.31 63.05
CA LEU A 385 -12.41 25.34 63.44
C LEU A 385 -13.57 24.71 64.24
N LEU A 386 -14.14 23.61 63.75
CA LEU A 386 -15.18 22.86 64.46
C LEU A 386 -14.66 22.32 65.80
N ALA A 387 -13.48 21.70 65.82
CA ALA A 387 -12.88 21.13 67.03
C ALA A 387 -12.58 22.17 68.13
N LYS A 388 -12.33 23.43 67.76
CA LYS A 388 -12.12 24.55 68.71
C LYS A 388 -13.42 25.22 69.16
N THR A 389 -14.54 24.99 68.46
CA THR A 389 -15.78 25.75 68.65
C THR A 389 -16.81 24.93 69.43
N HIS A 390 -16.76 25.04 70.75
CA HIS A 390 -17.80 24.48 71.62
C HIS A 390 -18.85 25.54 71.95
N ILE A 391 -20.01 25.45 71.31
CA ILE A 391 -21.19 26.27 71.61
C ILE A 391 -22.11 25.45 72.52
N ASP A 392 -22.49 26.01 73.66
CA ASP A 392 -23.44 25.43 74.60
C ASP A 392 -24.65 26.36 74.77
N PRO A 393 -25.76 26.08 74.04
CA PRO A 393 -26.96 26.92 74.08
C PRO A 393 -27.71 26.90 75.42
N SER A 394 -27.36 26.01 76.36
CA SER A 394 -28.06 25.88 77.65
C SER A 394 -27.67 26.95 78.67
N LYS A 395 -26.54 27.65 78.47
CA LYS A 395 -25.98 28.61 79.44
C LYS A 395 -26.26 30.08 79.08
N ASP A 396 -25.99 30.46 77.84
CA ASP A 396 -26.25 31.80 77.30
C ASP A 396 -26.58 31.67 75.81
N LEU A 397 -27.82 32.02 75.49
CA LEU A 397 -28.43 31.79 74.18
C LEU A 397 -28.12 32.90 73.18
N ASP A 398 -27.86 34.13 73.64
CA ASP A 398 -27.43 35.23 72.77
C ASP A 398 -25.91 35.18 72.52
N ALA A 399 -25.12 34.76 73.51
CA ALA A 399 -23.72 34.38 73.27
C ALA A 399 -23.63 33.19 72.30
N ALA A 400 -24.48 32.16 72.43
CA ALA A 400 -24.53 31.04 71.49
C ALA A 400 -24.91 31.48 70.06
N ARG A 401 -25.89 32.38 69.90
CA ARG A 401 -26.23 33.01 68.60
C ARG A 401 -25.05 33.79 68.02
N SER A 402 -24.32 34.55 68.83
CA SER A 402 -23.15 35.31 68.36
C SER A 402 -22.02 34.37 67.96
N ALA A 403 -21.70 33.37 68.78
CA ALA A 403 -20.68 32.37 68.51
C ALA A 403 -20.98 31.54 67.24
N LEU A 404 -22.26 31.29 66.93
CA LEU A 404 -22.66 30.61 65.70
C LEU A 404 -22.41 31.47 64.45
N ARG A 405 -22.72 32.77 64.49
CA ARG A 405 -22.40 33.70 63.39
C ARG A 405 -20.89 33.79 63.19
N ASP A 406 -20.16 33.97 64.30
CA ASP A 406 -18.69 33.94 64.34
C ASP A 406 -18.09 32.65 63.76
N LEU A 407 -18.78 31.50 63.90
CA LEU A 407 -18.39 30.22 63.31
C LEU A 407 -18.70 30.18 61.80
N GLN A 408 -19.88 30.63 61.39
CA GLN A 408 -20.31 30.68 59.99
C GLN A 408 -19.44 31.64 59.15
N ASP A 409 -19.15 32.84 59.65
CA ASP A 409 -18.27 33.80 58.96
C ASP A 409 -16.86 33.24 58.75
N LYS A 410 -16.30 32.56 59.77
CA LYS A 410 -14.99 31.89 59.69
C LYS A 410 -15.02 30.65 58.80
N TRP A 411 -16.14 29.94 58.76
CA TRP A 411 -16.35 28.78 57.88
C TRP A 411 -16.36 29.19 56.42
N ASP A 412 -17.11 30.23 56.06
CA ASP A 412 -17.19 30.70 54.67
C ASP A 412 -15.88 31.36 54.23
N ALA A 413 -15.17 32.04 55.14
CA ALA A 413 -13.83 32.60 54.88
C ALA A 413 -12.76 31.54 54.55
N ILE A 414 -12.89 30.30 55.05
CA ILE A 414 -11.99 29.18 54.69
C ILE A 414 -12.36 28.58 53.31
N GLY A 415 -13.55 28.88 52.76
CA GLY A 415 -13.89 28.50 51.39
C GLY A 415 -14.15 26.99 51.19
N LYS A 416 -13.52 26.42 50.15
CA LYS A 416 -13.88 25.10 49.57
C LYS A 416 -12.98 23.97 50.04
N VAL A 417 -13.58 22.80 50.19
CA VAL A 417 -12.98 21.55 50.69
C VAL A 417 -13.18 20.40 49.70
N PRO A 418 -12.48 19.26 49.84
CA PRO A 418 -12.61 18.11 48.95
C PRO A 418 -14.03 17.54 49.04
N ARG A 419 -14.57 17.09 47.91
CA ARG A 419 -15.96 16.62 47.78
C ARG A 419 -16.34 15.50 48.74
N GLU A 420 -15.36 14.68 49.14
CA GLU A 420 -15.55 13.55 50.05
C GLU A 420 -15.77 14.04 51.49
N LYS A 421 -14.86 14.88 52.01
CA LYS A 421 -14.98 15.52 53.33
C LYS A 421 -16.14 16.52 53.43
N MET A 422 -16.54 17.14 52.31
CA MET A 422 -17.55 18.20 52.24
C MET A 422 -18.86 17.85 52.97
N GLN A 423 -19.41 16.65 52.75
CA GLN A 423 -20.68 16.25 53.37
C GLN A 423 -20.56 15.99 54.87
N GLU A 424 -19.44 15.41 55.33
CA GLU A 424 -19.18 15.21 56.75
C GLU A 424 -18.98 16.54 57.49
N LEU A 425 -18.22 17.45 56.87
CA LEU A 425 -17.96 18.79 57.38
C LEU A 425 -19.24 19.64 57.47
N GLU A 426 -20.03 19.71 56.40
CA GLU A 426 -21.35 20.37 56.44
C GLU A 426 -22.29 19.72 57.47
N GLY A 427 -22.26 18.39 57.60
CA GLY A 427 -23.07 17.68 58.59
C GLY A 427 -22.75 18.06 60.03
N LYS A 428 -21.46 18.21 60.35
CA LYS A 428 -20.99 18.69 61.67
C LYS A 428 -21.44 20.14 61.94
N LEU A 429 -21.31 21.04 60.97
CA LEU A 429 -21.80 22.42 61.12
C LEU A 429 -23.32 22.46 61.34
N ARG A 430 -24.10 21.75 60.50
CA ARG A 430 -25.56 21.66 60.61
C ARG A 430 -26.05 21.10 61.95
N ALA A 431 -25.27 20.21 62.59
CA ALA A 431 -25.59 19.72 63.92
C ALA A 431 -25.46 20.82 64.99
N ILE A 432 -24.46 21.69 64.90
CA ILE A 432 -24.27 22.85 65.78
C ILE A 432 -25.37 23.89 65.51
N GLU A 433 -25.62 24.22 64.24
CA GLU A 433 -26.71 25.11 63.82
C GLU A 433 -28.06 24.65 64.38
N LYS A 434 -28.38 23.35 64.22
CA LYS A 434 -29.61 22.75 64.77
C LYS A 434 -29.64 22.81 66.30
N SER A 435 -28.53 22.54 66.99
CA SER A 435 -28.49 22.62 68.45
C SER A 435 -28.78 24.03 68.98
N VAL A 436 -28.31 25.07 68.28
CA VAL A 436 -28.63 26.47 68.61
C VAL A 436 -30.07 26.79 68.23
N HIS A 437 -30.55 26.34 67.06
CA HIS A 437 -31.94 26.53 66.62
C HIS A 437 -32.95 25.91 67.58
N ASP A 438 -32.79 24.64 67.96
CA ASP A 438 -33.72 23.92 68.83
C ASP A 438 -33.75 24.54 70.26
N ALA A 439 -32.63 25.10 70.72
CA ALA A 439 -32.57 25.88 71.95
C ALA A 439 -33.27 27.25 71.84
N VAL A 440 -33.10 27.95 70.71
CA VAL A 440 -33.84 29.17 70.37
C VAL A 440 -35.34 28.92 70.30
N GLU A 441 -35.75 27.82 69.66
CA GLU A 441 -37.15 27.46 69.50
C GLU A 441 -37.80 27.04 70.82
N SER A 442 -37.10 26.24 71.65
CA SER A 442 -37.62 25.89 72.99
C SER A 442 -37.67 27.10 73.94
N GLN A 443 -36.69 28.02 73.91
CA GLN A 443 -36.81 29.29 74.64
C GLN A 443 -38.01 30.10 74.15
N TRP A 444 -38.22 30.19 72.83
CA TRP A 444 -39.35 30.91 72.25
C TRP A 444 -40.70 30.26 72.61
N ARG A 445 -40.80 28.93 72.62
CA ARG A 445 -42.00 28.20 73.05
C ARG A 445 -42.33 28.43 74.54
N ARG A 446 -41.34 28.35 75.43
CA ARG A 446 -41.50 28.68 76.88
C ARG A 446 -41.86 30.15 77.12
N SER A 447 -41.58 31.03 76.17
CA SER A 447 -41.91 32.46 76.23
C SER A 447 -42.97 32.89 75.21
N ASP A 448 -43.73 31.94 74.62
CA ASP A 448 -44.76 32.23 73.62
C ASP A 448 -45.83 33.15 74.25
N PRO A 449 -45.95 34.42 73.79
CA PRO A 449 -46.92 35.35 74.34
C PRO A 449 -48.35 34.84 74.22
N GLU A 450 -48.67 34.03 73.20
CA GLU A 450 -50.00 33.46 73.05
C GLU A 450 -50.26 32.29 74.01
N ALA A 451 -49.28 31.42 74.29
CA ALA A 451 -49.42 30.36 75.29
C ALA A 451 -49.53 30.94 76.70
N VAL A 452 -48.64 31.87 77.06
CA VAL A 452 -48.67 32.56 78.36
C VAL A 452 -49.97 33.36 78.52
N ALA A 453 -50.47 34.02 77.46
CA ALA A 453 -51.77 34.69 77.51
C ALA A 453 -52.96 33.71 77.63
N ARG A 454 -52.92 32.54 76.97
CA ARG A 454 -53.95 31.50 77.10
C ARG A 454 -54.00 30.93 78.53
N ALA A 455 -52.85 30.61 79.12
CA ALA A 455 -52.75 30.19 80.52
C ALA A 455 -53.27 31.27 81.49
N ALA A 456 -52.90 32.54 81.25
CA ALA A 456 -53.41 33.66 82.03
C ALA A 456 -54.94 33.84 81.92
N GLN A 457 -55.53 33.64 80.72
CA GLN A 457 -56.99 33.68 80.52
C GLN A 457 -57.71 32.54 81.25
N PHE A 458 -57.11 31.35 81.34
CA PHE A 458 -57.67 30.26 82.15
C PHE A 458 -57.60 30.59 83.66
N ARG A 459 -56.45 31.09 84.15
CA ARG A 459 -56.33 31.60 85.53
C ARG A 459 -57.34 32.70 85.85
N GLU A 460 -57.59 33.64 84.92
CA GLU A 460 -58.60 34.68 85.12
C GLU A 460 -60.01 34.09 85.25
N ARG A 461 -60.37 33.09 84.45
CA ARG A 461 -61.67 32.39 84.56
C ARG A 461 -61.81 31.64 85.87
N VAL A 462 -60.76 30.97 86.37
CA VAL A 462 -60.77 30.36 87.71
C VAL A 462 -61.11 31.40 88.77
N ALA A 463 -60.40 32.53 88.78
CA ALA A 463 -60.64 33.62 89.73
C ALA A 463 -62.06 34.21 89.63
N GLN A 464 -62.60 34.36 88.40
CA GLN A 464 -63.98 34.81 88.18
C GLN A 464 -65.02 33.82 88.73
N PHE A 465 -64.79 32.50 88.63
CA PHE A 465 -65.69 31.49 89.21
C PHE A 465 -65.54 31.36 90.74
N GLU A 466 -64.33 31.54 91.29
CA GLU A 466 -64.12 31.55 92.75
C GLU A 466 -64.74 32.79 93.42
N ASP A 467 -64.66 33.97 92.79
CA ASP A 467 -65.37 35.18 93.24
C ASP A 467 -66.90 35.05 93.12
N GLN A 468 -67.40 34.41 92.06
CA GLN A 468 -68.83 34.06 91.95
C GLN A 468 -69.26 33.08 93.06
N ALA A 469 -68.44 32.07 93.39
CA ALA A 469 -68.71 31.16 94.49
C ALA A 469 -68.73 31.87 95.86
N ALA A 470 -67.78 32.76 96.12
CA ALA A 470 -67.73 33.56 97.33
C ALA A 470 -68.98 34.46 97.47
N LYS A 471 -69.39 35.12 96.37
CA LYS A 471 -70.61 35.96 96.33
C LYS A 471 -71.89 35.14 96.48
N ALA A 472 -71.98 33.97 95.87
CA ALA A 472 -73.12 33.05 96.03
C ALA A 472 -73.21 32.51 97.47
N THR A 473 -72.07 32.22 98.11
CA THR A 473 -71.98 31.81 99.52
C THR A 473 -72.45 32.93 100.45
N ALA A 474 -71.95 34.16 100.25
CA ALA A 474 -72.38 35.34 101.01
C ALA A 474 -73.88 35.68 100.83
N ALA A 475 -74.46 35.33 99.68
CA ALA A 475 -75.88 35.46 99.39
C ALA A 475 -76.74 34.25 99.86
N GLY A 476 -76.16 33.27 100.57
CA GLY A 476 -76.85 32.09 101.09
C GLY A 476 -77.26 31.04 100.04
N LYS A 477 -76.75 31.14 98.80
CA LYS A 477 -77.12 30.27 97.67
C LYS A 477 -76.14 29.10 97.53
N THR A 478 -76.17 28.16 98.48
CA THR A 478 -75.25 27.02 98.56
C THR A 478 -75.10 26.25 97.25
N LYS A 479 -76.20 25.86 96.59
CA LYS A 479 -76.18 25.11 95.32
C LYS A 479 -75.55 25.87 94.15
N ASP A 480 -75.59 27.19 94.16
CA ASP A 480 -74.96 28.00 93.10
C ASP A 480 -73.47 28.20 93.40
N ALA A 481 -73.09 28.30 94.68
CA ALA A 481 -71.69 28.32 95.11
C ALA A 481 -70.98 26.98 94.82
N GLU A 482 -71.61 25.84 95.13
CA GLU A 482 -71.10 24.49 94.82
C GLU A 482 -70.84 24.31 93.32
N ARG A 483 -71.74 24.81 92.46
CA ARG A 483 -71.59 24.79 91.00
C ARG A 483 -70.45 25.68 90.52
N ALA A 484 -70.34 26.90 91.06
CA ALA A 484 -69.26 27.81 90.71
C ALA A 484 -67.89 27.26 91.14
N LEU A 485 -67.79 26.59 92.29
CA LEU A 485 -66.57 25.89 92.73
C LEU A 485 -66.23 24.70 91.83
N ALA A 486 -67.21 23.88 91.44
CA ALA A 486 -66.98 22.77 90.51
C ALA A 486 -66.52 23.26 89.13
N GLN A 487 -67.05 24.40 88.65
CA GLN A 487 -66.57 25.05 87.44
C GLN A 487 -65.16 25.63 87.62
N ALA A 488 -64.86 26.28 88.75
CA ALA A 488 -63.52 26.77 89.06
C ALA A 488 -62.48 25.64 89.09
N GLN A 489 -62.83 24.46 89.60
CA GLN A 489 -61.97 23.27 89.56
C GLN A 489 -61.71 22.79 88.13
N GLN A 490 -62.73 22.71 87.28
CA GLN A 490 -62.56 22.33 85.87
C GLN A 490 -61.70 23.34 85.09
N TRP A 491 -61.88 24.64 85.32
CA TRP A 491 -61.01 25.67 84.70
C TRP A 491 -59.60 25.69 85.31
N ARG A 492 -59.41 25.21 86.54
CA ARG A 492 -58.10 25.04 87.18
C ARG A 492 -57.34 23.88 86.58
N GLU A 493 -57.97 22.71 86.41
CA GLU A 493 -57.37 21.57 85.69
C GLU A 493 -56.90 21.96 84.27
N TRP A 494 -57.62 22.85 83.58
CA TRP A 494 -57.21 23.38 82.27
C TRP A 494 -56.14 24.48 82.34
N ALA A 495 -56.09 25.27 83.42
CA ALA A 495 -55.00 26.22 83.65
C ALA A 495 -53.69 25.47 83.97
N ASP A 496 -53.72 24.57 84.94
CA ASP A 496 -52.59 23.78 85.40
C ASP A 496 -52.03 22.93 84.23
N ALA A 497 -52.88 22.33 83.41
CA ALA A 497 -52.45 21.61 82.20
C ALA A 497 -51.86 22.54 81.11
N ALA A 498 -52.33 23.78 81.00
CA ALA A 498 -51.78 24.75 80.06
C ALA A 498 -50.41 25.30 80.52
N GLU A 499 -50.17 25.41 81.83
CA GLU A 499 -48.88 25.82 82.38
C GLU A 499 -47.85 24.68 82.34
N SER A 500 -48.25 23.44 82.66
CA SER A 500 -47.40 22.26 82.45
C SER A 500 -47.00 22.10 80.98
N ALA A 501 -47.89 22.43 80.03
CA ALA A 501 -47.59 22.43 78.60
C ALA A 501 -46.67 23.59 78.13
N VAL A 502 -46.37 24.56 78.99
CA VAL A 502 -45.36 25.61 78.78
C VAL A 502 -44.03 25.23 79.44
N ASP A 503 -44.06 24.56 80.60
CA ASP A 503 -42.85 24.19 81.36
C ASP A 503 -42.20 22.85 80.98
N GLU A 504 -42.95 21.85 80.48
CA GLU A 504 -42.42 20.51 80.11
C GLU A 504 -41.83 20.39 78.68
N LEU A 505 -41.75 21.50 77.91
CA LEU A 505 -41.26 21.56 76.52
C LEU A 505 -40.04 22.46 76.34
#